data_AF-A0AAU9TZ13-F1
#
_entry.id   AF-A0AAU9TZ13-F1
#
_cell.length_a   1.000
_cell.length_b   1.000
_cell.length_c   1.000
_cell.angle_alpha   90.00
_cell.angle_beta   90.00
_cell.angle_gamma   90.00
#
_symmetry.space_group_name_H-M   'P 1'
#
loop_
_entity.id
_entity.type
_entity.pdbx_description
1 polymer ?
#
loop_
_entity_poly.entity_id
_entity_poly.type
_entity_poly.pdbx_seq_one_letter_code
_entity_poly.pdbx_strand_id
1 'polypeptide(L)' 'MYEGLLKLEMPKDVKLVAYADDVAVTIVAKHLEEISYTFDVTYKTVSQWMKSANLKLAEHKTEAVY' A
#
# COMPACT_ATOMS: atom_id res chain seq x y z
N MET A 1 3.05 5.99 -15.08
CA MET A 1 3.46 6.66 -13.83
C MET A 1 3.55 5.67 -12.67
N TYR A 2 2.52 4.83 -12.43
CA TYR A 2 2.50 3.85 -11.32
C TYR A 2 3.09 2.47 -11.62
N GLU A 3 3.65 2.23 -12.81
CA GLU A 3 4.25 0.92 -13.12
C GLU A 3 5.39 0.55 -12.17
N GLY A 4 6.14 1.52 -11.65
CA GLY A 4 7.16 1.26 -10.63
C GLY A 4 6.56 0.85 -9.29
N LEU A 5 5.36 1.34 -8.95
CA LEU A 5 4.64 1.00 -7.73
C LEU A 5 4.08 -0.43 -7.80
N LEU A 6 3.49 -0.81 -8.93
CA LEU A 6 2.94 -2.14 -9.17
C LEU A 6 4.02 -3.24 -9.26
N LYS A 7 5.28 -2.86 -9.47
CA LYS A 7 6.44 -3.76 -9.50
C LYS A 7 7.14 -3.90 -8.14
N LEU A 8 6.67 -3.22 -7.10
CA LEU A 8 7.23 -3.38 -5.76
C LEU A 8 6.96 -4.81 -5.25
N GLU A 9 7.98 -5.43 -4.66
CA GLU A 9 7.79 -6.67 -3.94
C GLU A 9 6.92 -6.42 -2.70
N MET A 10 5.74 -7.02 -2.70
CA MET A 10 4.78 -6.95 -1.61
C MET A 10 4.78 -8.28 -0.84
N PRO A 11 4.43 -8.27 0.46
CA PRO A 11 4.16 -9.50 1.19
C PRO A 11 3.11 -10.36 0.46
N LYS A 12 3.20 -11.69 0.57
CA LYS A 12 2.33 -12.63 -0.17
C LYS A 12 0.84 -12.38 0.05
N ASP A 13 0.49 -11.87 1.22
CA ASP A 13 -0.88 -11.62 1.67
C ASP A 13 -1.40 -10.25 1.26
N VAL A 14 -0.64 -9.52 0.43
CA VAL A 14 -0.93 -8.16 -0.01
C VAL A 14 -1.15 -8.13 -1.51
N LYS A 15 -2.25 -7.50 -1.92
CA LYS A 15 -2.52 -7.18 -3.31
C LYS A 15 -2.62 -5.68 -3.49
N LEU A 16 -1.80 -5.12 -4.37
CA LEU A 16 -1.81 -3.71 -4.74
C LEU A 16 -2.49 -3.55 -6.10
N VAL A 17 -3.45 -2.63 -6.17
CA VAL A 17 -4.16 -2.26 -7.39
C VAL A 17 -4.05 -0.74 -7.53
N ALA A 18 -3.63 -0.26 -8.70
CA ALA A 18 -3.56 1.17 -8.98
C ALA A 18 -4.39 1.49 -10.22
N TYR A 19 -5.17 2.56 -10.16
CA TYR A 19 -5.97 3.05 -11.27
C TYR A 19 -5.99 4.58 -11.26
N ALA A 20 -5.67 5.20 -12.39
CA ALA A 20 -5.49 6.65 -12.49
C ALA A 20 -4.54 7.17 -11.40
N ASP A 21 -5.02 8.01 -10.48
CA ASP A 21 -4.29 8.56 -9.33
C ASP A 21 -4.52 7.79 -8.02
N ASP A 22 -5.44 6.83 -8.00
CA ASP A 22 -5.82 6.05 -6.83
C ASP A 22 -5.02 4.74 -6.72
N VAL A 23 -4.72 4.37 -5.47
CA VAL A 23 -4.08 3.09 -5.12
C VAL A 23 -4.89 2.42 -4.03
N ALA A 24 -5.31 1.19 -4.27
CA ALA A 24 -5.96 0.32 -3.32
C ALA A 24 -5.01 -0.81 -2.89
N VAL A 25 -5.04 -1.13 -1.60
CA VAL A 25 -4.28 -2.23 -1.00
C VAL A 25 -5.28 -3.17 -0.32
N THR A 26 -5.21 -4.46 -0.66
CA THR A 26 -5.97 -5.51 0.00
C THR A 26 -5.02 -6.40 0.79
N ILE A 27 -5.33 -6.65 2.05
CA ILE A 27 -4.56 -7.50 2.95
C ILE A 27 -5.47 -8.64 3.41
N VAL A 28 -5.01 -9.88 3.29
CA VAL A 28 -5.78 -11.06 3.71
C VAL A 28 -4.97 -11.83 4.75
N ALA A 29 -5.38 -11.77 6.00
CA ALA A 29 -4.75 -12.54 7.07
C ALA A 29 -5.80 -13.11 8.04
N LYS A 30 -5.38 -14.06 8.89
CA LYS A 30 -6.29 -14.74 9.82
C LYS A 30 -6.50 -13.95 11.10
N HIS A 31 -5.48 -13.21 11.51
CA HIS A 31 -5.48 -12.45 12.76
C HIS A 31 -5.32 -10.96 12.51
N LEU A 32 -5.98 -10.14 13.32
CA LEU A 32 -5.92 -8.68 13.19
C LEU A 32 -4.50 -8.13 13.37
N GLU A 33 -3.70 -8.74 14.24
CA GLU A 33 -2.29 -8.39 14.44
C GLU A 33 -1.46 -8.59 13.17
N GLU A 34 -1.74 -9.64 12.40
CA GLU A 34 -1.10 -9.90 11.09
C GLU A 34 -1.52 -8.85 10.06
N ILE A 35 -2.80 -8.45 10.06
CA ILE A 35 -3.31 -7.38 9.18
C ILE A 35 -2.60 -6.06 9.50
N SER A 36 -2.55 -5.66 10.77
CA SER A 36 -1.91 -4.40 11.20
C SER A 36 -0.42 -4.37 10.88
N TYR A 37 0.29 -5.47 11.17
CA TYR A 37 1.72 -5.56 10.84
C TYR A 37 1.95 -5.46 9.33
N THR A 38 1.15 -6.19 8.55
CA THR A 38 1.26 -6.20 7.09
C THR A 38 0.89 -4.85 6.48
N PHE A 39 -0.10 -4.16 7.07
CA PHE A 39 -0.47 -2.80 6.70
C PHE A 39 0.68 -1.83 6.91
N ASP A 40 1.30 -1.84 8.10
CA ASP A 40 2.41 -0.94 8.43
C ASP A 40 3.60 -1.14 7.47
N VAL A 41 3.94 -2.41 7.17
CA VAL A 41 5.00 -2.74 6.22
C VAL A 41 4.64 -2.23 4.83
N THR A 42 3.42 -2.51 4.36
CA THR A 42 2.96 -2.10 3.03
C THR A 42 2.92 -0.58 2.89
N TYR A 43 2.37 0.11 3.88
CA TYR A 43 2.28 1.57 3.91
C TYR A 43 3.66 2.22 3.86
N LYS A 44 4.62 1.73 4.64
CA LYS A 44 6.00 2.23 4.62
C LYS A 44 6.65 2.05 3.25
N THR A 45 6.51 0.88 2.65
CA THR A 45 7.07 0.56 1.32
C THR A 45 6.48 1.47 0.23
N VAL A 46 5.15 1.60 0.20
CA VAL A 46 4.45 2.47 -0.76
C VAL A 46 4.82 3.94 -0.55
N SER A 47 4.86 4.41 0.71
CA SER A 47 5.22 5.78 1.05
C SER A 47 6.65 6.13 0.65
N GLN A 48 7.60 5.22 0.86
CA GLN A 48 8.98 5.38 0.43
C GLN A 48 9.11 5.47 -1.09
N TRP A 49 8.40 4.61 -1.83
CA TRP A 49 8.38 4.68 -3.29
C TRP A 49 7.74 5.97 -3.80
N MET A 50 6.62 6.40 -3.20
CA MET A 50 5.99 7.66 -3.61
C MET A 50 6.93 8.85 -3.37
N LYS A 51 7.63 8.89 -2.23
CA LYS A 51 8.64 9.92 -1.97
C LYS A 51 9.77 9.91 -3.01
N SER A 52 10.28 8.74 -3.41
CA SER A 52 11.34 8.65 -4.43
C SER A 52 10.85 9.05 -5.82
N ALA A 53 9.56 8.83 -6.12
CA ALA A 53 8.88 9.29 -7.32
C ALA A 53 8.44 10.77 -7.26
N ASN A 54 8.80 11.51 -6.21
CA ASN A 54 8.40 12.90 -5.96
C ASN A 54 6.86 13.09 -5.86
N LEU A 55 6.16 12.03 -5.45
CA LEU A 55 4.73 11.96 -5.14
C LEU A 55 4.50 12.00 -3.62
N LYS A 56 3.29 12.37 -3.20
CA LYS A 56 2.87 12.34 -1.79
C LYS A 56 1.56 11.58 -1.63
N LEU A 57 1.52 10.70 -0.64
CA LEU A 57 0.27 10.12 -0.15
C LEU A 57 -0.55 11.22 0.53
N ALA A 58 -1.84 11.28 0.19
CA ALA A 58 -2.80 12.10 0.91
C ALA A 58 -3.22 11.36 2.19
N GLU A 59 -2.39 11.42 3.24
CA GLU A 59 -2.61 10.66 4.49
C GLU A 59 -4.00 10.90 5.11
N HIS A 60 -4.58 12.10 4.91
CA HIS A 60 -5.90 12.49 5.38
C HIS A 60 -7.08 11.89 4.58
N LYS A 61 -6.81 11.17 3.49
CA LYS A 61 -7.79 10.43 2.69
C LYS A 61 -7.58 8.92 2.75
N THR A 62 -6.57 8.45 3.49
CA THR A 62 -6.31 7.02 3.63
C THR A 62 -7.34 6.43 4.58
N GLU A 63 -8.34 5.77 4.03
CA GLU A 63 -9.36 5.04 4.80
C GLU A 63 -8.96 3.56 4.90
N ALA A 64 -8.91 3.05 6.14
CA ALA A 64 -8.78 1.63 6.40
C ALA A 64 -10.15 1.08 6.82
N VAL A 65 -10.69 0.15 6.03
CA VAL A 65 -11.92 -0.57 6.35
C VAL A 65 -11.53 -2.01 6.67
N TYR A 66 -11.80 -2.46 7.90
CA TYR A 66 -11.48 -3.79 8.42
C TYR A 66 -12.75 -4.59 8.74
#